data_AF-A0A7G8BN19-F1
#
_entry.id   AF-A0A7G8BN19-F1
#
_cell.length_a   1.000
_cell.length_b   1.000
_cell.length_c   1.000
_cell.angle_alpha   90.00
_cell.angle_beta   90.00
_cell.angle_gamma   90.00
#
_symmetry.space_group_name_H-M   'P 1'
#
loop_
_entity.id
_entity.type
_entity.pdbx_description
1 polymer ?
#
loop_
_entity_poly.entity_id
_entity_poly.type
_entity_poly.pdbx_seq_one_letter_code
_entity_poly.pdbx_strand_id
1 'polypeptide(L)'
;MLNKDQQKKESAPGQSSGDGGTVSARSGFRRKLISAFILFHLIAITLWAIPYDLPSIVEGREIIAPYMRWTGLFQRWDMFAPKPILKNRYLKAVVITTHHHIYIWSYPRMDQLGFGERYRKERYRKLAENLTEDENPLLLADVVNHIARFYNDPNDPPEKVILLKYETTMRPWLDDGNEPEPKPEVLYEDYIDPADLQ
;
A
#
# COMPACT_ATOMS: atom_id res chain seq x y z
N MET A 1 -28.85 -75.03 -43.62
CA MET A 1 -27.69 -75.31 -42.75
C MET A 1 -27.58 -74.14 -41.79
N LEU A 2 -28.30 -74.14 -40.66
CA LEU A 2 -27.89 -74.67 -39.36
C LEU A 2 -26.49 -74.21 -38.94
N ASN A 3 -26.40 -73.22 -38.04
CA ASN A 3 -25.55 -73.35 -36.87
C ASN A 3 -26.12 -72.54 -35.69
N LYS A 4 -26.59 -73.27 -34.68
CA LYS A 4 -26.79 -72.81 -33.31
C LYS A 4 -25.42 -72.76 -32.64
N ASP A 5 -25.37 -72.15 -31.46
CA ASP A 5 -24.23 -72.15 -30.52
C ASP A 5 -23.22 -71.04 -30.72
N GLN A 6 -23.47 -69.90 -30.06
CA GLN A 6 -22.51 -69.32 -29.11
C GLN A 6 -23.18 -68.27 -28.20
N GLN A 7 -23.85 -68.76 -27.16
CA GLN A 7 -23.93 -68.06 -25.88
C GLN A 7 -22.54 -68.08 -25.24
N LYS A 8 -21.90 -66.93 -24.99
CA LYS A 8 -20.84 -66.85 -23.97
C LYS A 8 -20.64 -65.44 -23.42
N LYS A 9 -21.18 -65.26 -22.21
CA LYS A 9 -20.70 -64.41 -21.10
C LYS A 9 -20.60 -62.89 -21.34
N GLU A 10 -21.71 -62.22 -21.05
CA GLU A 10 -21.64 -60.94 -20.31
C GLU A 10 -20.91 -61.19 -18.98
N SER A 11 -19.72 -60.60 -18.84
CA SER A 11 -18.96 -60.56 -17.60
C SER A 11 -18.93 -59.10 -17.14
N ALA A 12 -19.50 -58.88 -15.97
CA ALA A 12 -19.67 -57.60 -15.29
C ALA A 12 -18.38 -56.77 -15.15
N PRO A 13 -18.50 -55.44 -14.97
CA PRO A 13 -17.38 -54.52 -14.82
C PRO A 13 -16.54 -54.84 -13.57
N GLY A 14 -15.22 -54.83 -13.76
CA GLY A 14 -14.23 -55.00 -12.70
C GLY A 14 -14.46 -54.00 -11.58
N GLN A 15 -14.84 -54.51 -10.41
CA GLN A 15 -14.69 -53.83 -9.13
C GLN A 15 -13.19 -53.64 -8.87
N SER A 16 -12.71 -52.43 -9.16
CA SER A 16 -11.48 -51.90 -8.61
C SER A 16 -11.63 -51.85 -7.09
N SER A 17 -10.93 -52.74 -6.38
CA SER A 17 -10.79 -52.74 -4.93
C SER A 17 -9.98 -51.50 -4.52
N GLY A 18 -10.67 -50.37 -4.41
CA GLY A 18 -10.15 -49.17 -3.79
C GLY A 18 -9.96 -49.42 -2.29
N ASP A 19 -8.71 -49.44 -1.87
CA ASP A 19 -8.26 -49.47 -0.47
C ASP A 19 -8.86 -48.28 0.29
N GLY A 20 -10.02 -48.52 0.91
CA GLY A 20 -10.88 -47.52 1.56
C GLY A 20 -10.53 -47.26 3.03
N GLY A 21 -9.32 -47.61 3.48
CA GLY A 21 -8.93 -47.52 4.88
C GLY A 21 -7.87 -46.47 5.13
N THR A 22 -8.23 -45.18 5.24
CA THR A 22 -7.53 -44.11 6.01
C THR A 22 -7.92 -42.66 5.62
N VAL A 23 -8.89 -42.45 4.72
CA VAL A 23 -9.22 -41.07 4.25
C VAL A 23 -10.22 -40.33 5.16
N SER A 24 -10.99 -41.02 6.01
CA SER A 24 -12.14 -40.42 6.70
C SER A 24 -11.77 -39.42 7.82
N ALA A 25 -10.87 -39.78 8.75
CA ALA A 25 -10.55 -38.93 9.91
C ALA A 25 -9.68 -37.70 9.57
N ARG A 26 -8.73 -37.83 8.63
CA ARG A 26 -7.89 -36.71 8.16
C ARG A 26 -8.71 -35.65 7.42
N SER A 27 -9.80 -36.05 6.74
CA SER A 27 -10.64 -35.13 5.97
C SER A 27 -11.46 -34.19 6.87
N GLY A 28 -11.96 -34.66 8.00
CA GLY A 28 -12.78 -33.86 8.93
C GLY A 28 -11.96 -32.80 9.68
N PHE A 29 -10.79 -33.17 10.20
CA PHE A 29 -9.90 -32.23 10.89
C PHE A 29 -9.36 -31.15 9.93
N ARG A 30 -8.92 -31.56 8.73
CA ARG A 30 -8.48 -30.62 7.68
C ARG A 30 -9.57 -29.62 7.32
N ARG A 31 -10.82 -30.07 7.15
CA ARG A 31 -11.96 -29.18 6.87
C ARG A 31 -12.16 -28.17 8.01
N LYS A 32 -12.12 -28.60 9.27
CA LYS A 32 -12.24 -27.70 10.42
C LYS A 32 -11.13 -26.64 10.45
N LEU A 33 -9.87 -27.02 10.18
CA LEU A 33 -8.77 -26.06 10.12
C LEU A 33 -8.92 -25.06 8.97
N ILE A 34 -9.29 -25.52 7.77
CA ILE A 34 -9.56 -24.64 6.63
C ILE A 34 -10.71 -23.68 6.95
N SER A 35 -11.80 -24.18 7.52
CA SER A 35 -12.94 -23.34 7.92
C SER A 35 -12.56 -22.30 8.98
N ALA A 36 -11.76 -22.69 9.98
CA ALA A 36 -11.27 -21.76 11.00
C ALA A 36 -10.36 -20.68 10.40
N PHE A 37 -9.46 -21.06 9.49
CA PHE A 37 -8.59 -20.14 8.76
C PHE A 37 -9.40 -19.14 7.92
N ILE A 38 -10.38 -19.61 7.15
CA ILE A 38 -11.27 -18.75 6.34
C ILE A 38 -12.05 -17.81 7.24
N LEU A 39 -12.64 -18.32 8.33
CA LEU A 39 -13.41 -17.50 9.26
C LEU A 39 -12.54 -16.41 9.89
N PHE A 40 -11.33 -16.74 10.31
CA PHE A 40 -10.35 -15.78 10.81
C PHE A 40 -10.05 -14.69 9.77
N HIS A 41 -9.78 -15.05 8.51
CA HIS A 41 -9.50 -14.09 7.44
C HIS A 41 -10.71 -13.18 7.17
N LEU A 42 -11.92 -13.75 7.15
CA LEU A 42 -13.14 -12.96 6.96
C LEU A 42 -13.33 -11.94 8.08
N ILE A 43 -13.09 -12.33 9.33
CA ILE A 43 -13.15 -11.41 10.48
C ILE A 43 -12.08 -10.33 10.36
N ALA A 44 -10.83 -10.70 10.06
CA ALA A 44 -9.73 -9.76 9.92
C ALA A 44 -9.98 -8.73 8.79
N ILE A 45 -10.39 -9.20 7.61
CA ILE A 45 -10.71 -8.33 6.47
C ILE A 45 -11.91 -7.43 6.81
N THR A 46 -12.94 -7.97 7.48
CA THR A 46 -14.12 -7.17 7.87
C THR A 46 -13.72 -6.06 8.83
N LEU A 47 -12.96 -6.38 9.88
CA LEU A 47 -12.49 -5.42 10.88
C LEU A 47 -11.61 -4.33 10.26
N TRP A 48 -10.76 -4.72 9.30
CA TRP A 48 -9.92 -3.81 8.53
C TRP A 48 -10.71 -2.89 7.59
N ALA A 49 -11.73 -3.42 6.91
CA ALA A 49 -12.48 -2.73 5.86
C ALA A 49 -13.60 -1.81 6.38
N ILE A 50 -14.01 -1.95 7.65
CA ILE A 50 -15.02 -1.06 8.24
C ILE A 50 -14.49 0.38 8.25
N PRO A 51 -15.20 1.40 7.74
CA PRO A 51 -14.73 2.79 7.70
C PRO A 51 -15.26 3.62 8.89
N TYR A 52 -15.24 3.07 10.11
CA TYR A 52 -15.69 3.75 11.32
C TYR A 52 -14.60 3.75 12.39
N ASP A 53 -14.41 4.89 13.05
CA ASP A 53 -13.42 5.06 14.12
C ASP A 53 -14.07 4.93 15.50
N LEU A 54 -14.82 3.84 15.69
CA LEU A 54 -15.29 3.46 17.03
C LEU A 54 -14.09 2.89 17.81
N PRO A 55 -13.90 3.23 19.09
CA PRO A 55 -12.72 2.81 19.86
C PRO A 55 -12.43 1.30 19.80
N SER A 56 -13.47 0.46 19.88
CA SER A 56 -13.34 -1.00 19.79
C SER A 56 -12.91 -1.51 18.42
N ILE A 57 -13.30 -0.83 17.35
CA ILE A 57 -12.90 -1.16 15.98
C ILE A 57 -11.44 -0.77 15.76
N VAL A 58 -11.04 0.41 16.25
CA VAL A 58 -9.66 0.88 16.18
C VAL A 58 -8.74 -0.08 16.92
N GLU A 59 -9.05 -0.42 18.17
CA GLU A 59 -8.29 -1.41 18.94
C GLU A 59 -8.22 -2.76 18.23
N GLY A 60 -9.33 -3.23 17.69
CA GLY A 60 -9.39 -4.45 16.89
C GLY A 60 -8.49 -4.40 15.65
N ARG A 61 -8.47 -3.27 14.92
CA ARG A 61 -7.57 -3.06 13.76
C ARG A 61 -6.10 -3.10 14.17
N GLU A 62 -5.73 -2.46 15.28
CA GLU A 62 -4.35 -2.48 15.78
C GLU A 62 -3.89 -3.90 16.10
N ILE A 63 -4.77 -4.73 16.69
CA ILE A 63 -4.47 -6.14 16.99
C ILE A 63 -4.18 -6.94 15.71
N ILE A 64 -4.97 -6.73 14.64
CA ILE A 64 -4.79 -7.48 13.37
C ILE A 64 -3.78 -6.82 12.42
N ALA A 65 -3.35 -5.57 12.68
CA ALA A 65 -2.51 -4.79 11.78
C ALA A 65 -1.19 -5.50 11.40
N PRO A 66 -0.45 -6.15 12.33
CA PRO A 66 0.77 -6.88 11.95
C PRO A 66 0.49 -8.01 10.95
N TYR A 67 -0.62 -8.73 11.14
CA TYR A 67 -1.03 -9.81 10.24
C TYR A 67 -1.48 -9.27 8.87
N MET A 68 -2.23 -8.17 8.83
CA MET A 68 -2.64 -7.51 7.58
C MET A 68 -1.45 -6.94 6.81
N ARG A 69 -0.49 -6.33 7.50
CA ARG A 69 0.78 -5.84 6.92
C ARG A 69 1.60 -7.01 6.36
N TRP A 70 1.77 -8.08 7.13
CA TRP A 70 2.54 -9.26 6.73
C TRP A 70 1.95 -9.98 5.51
N THR A 71 0.62 -10.09 5.43
CA THR A 71 -0.07 -10.71 4.29
C THR A 71 -0.24 -9.79 3.07
N GLY A 72 0.11 -8.49 3.19
CA GLY A 72 -0.09 -7.51 2.13
C GLY A 72 -1.55 -7.08 1.93
N LEU A 73 -2.44 -7.41 2.88
CA LEU A 73 -3.88 -7.12 2.81
C LEU A 73 -4.25 -5.77 3.44
N PHE A 74 -3.28 -4.95 3.82
CA PHE A 74 -3.46 -3.67 4.50
C PHE A 74 -4.01 -2.53 3.62
N GLN A 75 -4.59 -2.84 2.45
CA GLN A 75 -5.16 -1.84 1.54
C GLN A 75 -6.37 -1.15 2.20
N ARG A 76 -6.35 0.19 2.23
CA ARG A 76 -7.50 0.98 2.67
C ARG A 76 -8.48 1.17 1.51
N TRP A 77 -9.76 1.01 1.80
CA TRP A 77 -10.89 1.20 0.87
C TRP A 77 -11.66 2.49 1.15
N ASP A 78 -11.03 3.41 1.88
CA ASP A 78 -11.54 4.71 2.30
C ASP A 78 -11.92 5.62 1.13
N MET A 79 -11.32 5.45 -0.05
CA MET A 79 -11.73 6.16 -1.27
C MET A 79 -13.20 5.92 -1.67
N PHE A 80 -13.80 4.81 -1.22
CA PHE A 80 -15.22 4.48 -1.45
C PHE A 80 -16.08 4.72 -0.21
N ALA A 81 -15.51 5.23 0.88
CA ALA A 81 -16.28 5.53 2.08
C ALA A 81 -17.24 6.71 1.80
N PRO A 82 -18.37 6.80 2.52
CA PRO A 82 -19.31 7.93 2.40
C PRO A 82 -18.66 9.31 2.62
N LYS A 83 -17.50 9.34 3.30
CA LYS A 83 -16.69 10.54 3.53
C LYS A 83 -15.32 10.32 2.89
N PRO A 84 -15.09 10.77 1.64
CA PRO A 84 -13.79 10.66 0.99
C PRO A 84 -12.75 11.52 1.70
N ILE A 85 -11.47 11.29 1.39
CA ILE A 85 -10.36 12.11 1.88
C ILE A 85 -10.58 13.57 1.44
N LEU A 86 -10.71 14.47 2.41
CA LEU A 86 -10.89 15.92 2.19
C LEU A 86 -9.59 16.70 2.34
N LYS A 87 -8.44 16.03 2.30
CA LYS A 87 -7.12 16.66 2.47
C LYS A 87 -6.33 16.48 1.19
N ASN A 88 -5.90 17.59 0.60
CA ASN A 88 -4.90 17.59 -0.46
C ASN A 88 -3.54 17.82 0.19
N ARG A 89 -2.64 16.84 0.04
CA ARG A 89 -1.30 16.86 0.60
C ARG A 89 -0.28 16.77 -0.51
N TYR A 90 0.80 17.55 -0.41
CA TYR A 90 1.94 17.41 -1.28
C TYR A 90 3.24 17.76 -0.56
N LEU A 91 4.34 17.26 -1.11
CA LEU A 91 5.69 17.42 -0.56
C LEU A 91 6.54 18.29 -1.46
N LYS A 92 7.32 19.17 -0.84
CA LYS A 92 8.46 19.85 -1.46
C LYS A 92 9.70 19.60 -0.61
N ALA A 93 10.86 19.71 -1.23
CA ALA A 93 12.13 19.74 -0.55
C ALA A 93 12.84 21.06 -0.84
N VAL A 94 13.44 21.64 0.18
CA VAL A 94 14.35 22.78 0.06
C VAL A 94 15.75 22.24 0.27
N VAL A 95 16.59 22.37 -0.75
CA VAL A 95 18.00 21.96 -0.72
C VAL A 95 18.83 23.24 -0.58
N ILE A 96 19.66 23.29 0.45
CA ILE A 96 20.58 24.39 0.71
C ILE A 96 21.99 23.84 0.51
N THR A 97 22.77 24.49 -0.35
CA THR A 97 24.15 24.10 -0.63
C THR A 97 25.14 24.86 0.24
N THR A 98 26.41 24.44 0.22
CA THR A 98 27.50 25.08 0.97
C THR A 98 27.71 26.57 0.62
N HIS A 99 27.43 26.96 -0.63
CA HIS A 99 27.45 28.36 -1.06
C HIS A 99 26.12 29.10 -0.82
N HIS A 100 25.21 28.50 -0.02
CA HIS A 100 23.91 29.05 0.33
C HIS A 100 22.96 29.22 -0.87
N HIS A 101 23.18 28.48 -1.96
CA HIS A 101 22.18 28.40 -3.01
C HIS A 101 20.99 27.57 -2.53
N ILE A 102 19.79 28.02 -2.86
CA ILE A 102 18.55 27.39 -2.43
C ILE A 102 17.85 26.83 -3.67
N TYR A 103 17.66 25.51 -3.69
CA TYR A 103 16.90 24.81 -4.71
C TYR A 103 15.60 24.28 -4.12
N ILE A 104 14.51 24.42 -4.88
CA ILE A 104 13.22 23.86 -4.52
C ILE A 104 12.95 22.66 -5.42
N TRP A 105 12.92 21.50 -4.81
CA TRP A 105 12.50 20.27 -5.45
C TRP A 105 11.04 19.97 -5.08
N SER A 106 10.27 19.39 -5.99
CA SER A 106 8.87 19.08 -5.73
C SER A 106 8.47 17.74 -6.34
N TYR A 107 7.67 16.98 -5.60
CA TYR A 107 7.05 15.78 -6.15
C TYR A 107 6.08 16.14 -7.28
N PRO A 108 5.97 15.32 -8.34
CA PRO A 108 5.01 15.57 -9.40
C PRO A 108 3.58 15.58 -8.86
N ARG A 109 2.85 16.66 -9.10
CA ARG A 109 1.44 16.75 -8.71
C ARG A 109 0.52 16.32 -9.84
N MET A 110 -0.42 15.41 -9.57
CA MET A 110 -1.24 14.81 -10.62
C MET A 110 -2.14 15.82 -11.35
N ASP A 111 -2.59 16.87 -10.67
CA ASP A 111 -3.37 17.96 -11.26
C ASP A 111 -2.58 18.79 -12.28
N GLN A 112 -1.26 18.88 -12.12
CA GLN A 112 -0.36 19.67 -12.98
C GLN A 112 0.20 18.91 -14.20
N LEU A 113 -0.03 17.59 -14.27
CA LEU A 113 0.54 16.73 -15.31
C LEU A 113 -0.46 16.44 -16.44
N GLY A 114 0.06 16.17 -17.64
CA GLY A 114 -0.73 15.63 -18.76
C GLY A 114 -1.13 14.16 -18.54
N PHE A 115 -2.14 13.68 -19.29
CA PHE A 115 -2.75 12.36 -19.07
C PHE A 115 -1.75 11.18 -19.08
N GLY A 116 -0.87 11.11 -20.07
CA GLY A 116 0.13 10.04 -20.17
C GLY A 116 1.18 10.09 -19.06
N GLU A 117 1.52 11.30 -18.58
CA GLU A 117 2.44 11.47 -17.47
C GLU A 117 1.82 11.05 -16.14
N ARG A 118 0.54 11.39 -15.91
CA ARG A 118 -0.20 10.98 -14.71
C ARG A 118 -0.09 9.47 -14.49
N TYR A 119 -0.40 8.67 -15.51
CA TYR A 119 -0.32 7.21 -15.42
C TYR A 119 1.10 6.72 -15.03
N ARG A 120 2.15 7.29 -15.63
CA ARG A 120 3.55 6.90 -15.35
C ARG A 120 4.04 7.37 -13.98
N LYS A 121 3.56 8.53 -13.52
CA LYS A 121 4.03 9.20 -12.29
C LYS A 121 3.12 8.95 -11.09
N GLU A 122 2.03 8.21 -11.24
CA GLU A 122 1.09 7.86 -10.16
C GLU A 122 1.78 7.23 -8.95
N ARG A 123 2.84 6.42 -9.18
CA ARG A 123 3.67 5.84 -8.11
C ARG A 123 4.29 6.88 -7.19
N TYR A 124 4.62 8.07 -7.70
CA TYR A 124 5.22 9.14 -6.91
C TYR A 124 4.19 9.84 -6.04
N ARG A 125 2.93 9.93 -6.47
CA ARG A 125 1.83 10.39 -5.60
C ARG A 125 1.68 9.46 -4.40
N LYS A 126 1.66 8.15 -4.64
CA LYS A 126 1.57 7.15 -3.57
C LYS A 126 2.78 7.15 -2.63
N LEU A 127 3.98 7.32 -3.17
CA LEU A 127 5.17 7.51 -2.35
C LEU A 127 5.04 8.77 -1.46
N ALA A 128 4.65 9.91 -2.04
CA ALA A 128 4.49 11.15 -1.28
C ALA A 128 3.42 11.03 -0.18
N GLU A 129 2.30 10.35 -0.45
CA GLU A 129 1.28 10.05 0.57
C GLU A 129 1.87 9.27 1.74
N ASN A 130 2.56 8.16 1.46
CA ASN A 130 3.17 7.33 2.50
C ASN A 130 4.25 8.09 3.30
N LEU A 131 5.00 8.99 2.67
CA LEU A 131 6.01 9.80 3.35
C LEU A 131 5.38 10.85 4.27
N THR A 132 4.17 11.35 3.96
CA THR A 132 3.47 12.29 4.84
C THR A 132 2.77 11.64 6.03
N GLU A 133 2.73 10.31 6.10
CA GLU A 133 2.24 9.58 7.27
C GLU A 133 3.37 9.42 8.28
N ASP A 134 3.08 9.61 9.57
CA ASP A 134 4.08 9.64 10.67
C ASP A 134 4.78 8.28 10.92
N GLU A 135 4.50 7.27 10.08
CA GLU A 135 4.85 5.86 10.33
C GLU A 135 6.25 5.46 9.81
N ASN A 136 7.04 6.34 9.19
CA ASN A 136 8.31 5.89 8.58
C ASN A 136 9.45 6.92 8.49
N PRO A 137 10.10 7.29 9.62
CA PRO A 137 11.21 8.24 9.62
C PRO A 137 12.44 7.75 8.85
N LEU A 138 12.66 6.43 8.76
CA LEU A 138 13.80 5.86 8.03
C LEU A 138 13.68 6.12 6.51
N LEU A 139 12.47 6.05 5.95
CA LEU A 139 12.25 6.39 4.55
C LEU A 139 12.47 7.88 4.27
N LEU A 140 12.23 8.76 5.24
CA LEU A 140 12.46 10.20 5.06
C LEU A 140 13.94 10.52 4.90
N ALA A 141 14.82 9.87 5.67
CA ALA A 141 16.27 9.97 5.53
C ALA A 141 16.75 9.51 4.14
N ASP A 142 16.28 8.35 3.68
CA ASP A 142 16.62 7.84 2.35
C ASP A 142 16.15 8.77 1.21
N VAL A 143 14.97 9.36 1.36
CA VAL A 143 14.42 10.35 0.41
C VAL A 143 15.25 11.63 0.41
N VAL A 144 15.65 12.12 1.58
CA VAL A 144 16.54 13.27 1.69
C VAL A 144 17.87 13.01 0.98
N ASN A 145 18.49 11.86 1.23
CA ASN A 145 19.75 11.49 0.59
C ASN A 145 19.59 11.33 -0.92
N HIS A 146 18.47 10.73 -1.38
CA HIS A 146 18.16 10.64 -2.80
C HIS A 146 18.03 12.01 -3.47
N ILE A 147 17.37 12.97 -2.80
CA ILE A 147 17.21 14.33 -3.30
C ILE A 147 18.56 15.07 -3.29
N ALA A 148 19.36 14.93 -2.23
CA ALA A 148 20.69 15.53 -2.14
C ALA A 148 21.58 15.08 -3.33
N ARG A 149 21.60 13.78 -3.64
CA ARG A 149 22.33 13.24 -4.80
C ARG A 149 21.90 13.85 -6.14
N PHE A 150 20.64 14.26 -6.28
CA PHE A 150 20.14 14.92 -7.49
C PHE A 150 20.75 16.31 -7.70
N TYR A 151 21.13 16.99 -6.62
CA TYR A 151 21.76 18.31 -6.62
C TYR A 151 23.26 18.25 -6.26
N ASN A 152 23.89 17.08 -6.39
CA ASN A 152 25.30 16.92 -6.09
C ASN A 152 26.17 17.61 -7.14
N ASP A 153 26.60 18.84 -6.85
CA ASP A 153 27.65 19.56 -7.59
C ASP A 153 28.95 19.48 -6.78
N PRO A 154 30.06 18.94 -7.33
CA PRO A 154 31.35 18.88 -6.65
C PRO A 154 31.88 20.24 -6.17
N ASN A 155 31.46 21.35 -6.80
CA ASN A 155 31.88 22.69 -6.42
C ASN A 155 30.92 23.35 -5.42
N ASP A 156 29.70 22.85 -5.30
CA ASP A 156 28.68 23.39 -4.40
C ASP A 156 27.74 22.28 -3.90
N PRO A 157 28.25 21.34 -3.09
CA PRO A 157 27.47 20.20 -2.68
C PRO A 157 26.30 20.62 -1.77
N PRO A 158 25.21 19.84 -1.74
CA PRO A 158 24.11 20.07 -0.80
C PRO A 158 24.61 19.88 0.63
N GLU A 159 24.33 20.84 1.50
CA GLU A 159 24.68 20.82 2.92
C GLU A 159 23.47 20.40 3.77
N LYS A 160 22.27 20.88 3.40
CA LYS A 160 21.05 20.65 4.17
C LYS A 160 19.86 20.41 3.24
N VAL A 161 19.00 19.48 3.61
CA VAL A 161 17.72 19.26 2.93
C VAL A 161 16.59 19.34 3.95
N ILE A 162 15.54 20.11 3.61
CA ILE A 162 14.35 20.29 4.43
C ILE A 162 13.15 19.79 3.65
N LEU A 163 12.47 18.76 4.14
CA LEU A 163 11.20 18.27 3.61
C LEU A 163 10.04 19.07 4.21
N LEU A 164 9.24 19.65 3.33
CA LEU A 164 8.07 20.46 3.66
C LEU A 164 6.81 19.72 3.21
N LYS A 165 5.91 19.47 4.16
CA LYS A 165 4.54 19.00 3.93
C LYS A 165 3.63 20.19 3.78
N TYR A 166 2.86 20.20 2.71
CA TYR A 166 1.79 21.15 2.49
C TYR A 166 0.47 20.40 2.60
N GLU A 167 -0.44 20.90 3.44
CA GLU A 167 -1.79 20.36 3.59
C GLU A 167 -2.81 21.47 3.37
N THR A 168 -3.83 21.19 2.56
CA THR A 168 -5.03 22.00 2.46
C THR A 168 -6.28 21.12 2.54
N THR A 169 -7.35 21.67 3.11
CA THR A 169 -8.63 20.97 3.20
C THR A 169 -9.44 21.27 1.94
N MET A 170 -9.68 20.25 1.14
CA MET A 170 -10.55 20.29 -0.03
C MET A 170 -12.00 20.56 0.42
N ARG A 171 -12.64 21.54 -0.22
CA ARG A 171 -14.04 21.89 0.00
C ARG A 171 -14.78 21.75 -1.33
N PRO A 172 -15.47 20.62 -1.59
CA PRO A 172 -16.07 20.33 -2.90
C PRO A 172 -17.09 21.36 -3.41
N TRP A 173 -17.58 22.25 -2.53
CA TRP A 173 -18.65 23.21 -2.79
C TRP A 173 -18.19 24.67 -2.73
N LEU A 174 -16.88 24.92 -2.65
CA LEU A 174 -16.33 26.27 -2.59
C LEU A 174 -15.73 26.63 -3.95
N ASP A 175 -15.95 27.87 -4.42
CA ASP A 175 -15.32 28.36 -5.64
C ASP A 175 -13.78 28.36 -5.49
N ASP A 176 -13.07 27.90 -6.53
CA ASP A 176 -11.60 27.73 -6.57
C ASP A 176 -10.81 28.95 -6.07
N GLY A 177 -11.36 30.16 -6.20
CA GLY A 177 -10.72 31.41 -5.76
C GLY A 177 -10.65 31.61 -4.24
N ASN A 178 -11.31 30.76 -3.44
CA ASN A 178 -11.37 30.88 -1.98
C ASN A 178 -10.77 29.67 -1.25
N GLU A 179 -10.04 28.79 -1.94
CA GLU A 179 -9.34 27.71 -1.25
C GLU A 179 -8.26 28.29 -0.32
N PRO A 180 -8.15 27.80 0.93
CA PRO A 180 -7.13 28.28 1.84
C PRO A 180 -5.76 27.91 1.31
N GLU A 181 -4.83 28.86 1.38
CA GLU A 181 -3.44 28.60 1.01
C GLU A 181 -2.89 27.46 1.86
N PRO A 182 -2.25 26.45 1.23
CA PRO A 182 -1.69 25.33 1.96
C PRO A 182 -0.55 25.80 2.86
N LYS A 183 -0.63 25.46 4.14
CA LYS A 183 0.39 25.84 5.11
C LYS A 183 1.58 24.88 5.03
N PRO A 184 2.82 25.38 4.93
CA PRO A 184 4.00 24.53 5.02
C PRO A 184 4.21 24.09 6.47
N GLU A 185 4.50 22.81 6.64
CA GLU A 185 4.92 22.17 7.88
C GLU A 185 6.24 21.45 7.62
N VAL A 186 7.24 21.67 8.46
CA VAL A 186 8.50 20.93 8.37
C VAL A 186 8.24 19.50 8.78
N LEU A 187 8.38 18.58 7.83
CA LEU A 187 8.17 17.16 8.07
C LEU A 187 9.45 16.50 8.58
N TYR A 188 10.58 16.89 7.99
CA TYR A 188 11.89 16.33 8.30
C TYR A 188 12.96 17.30 7.80
N GLU A 189 14.08 17.39 8.52
CA GLU A 189 15.26 18.12 8.07
C GLU A 189 16.50 17.33 8.45
N ASP A 190 17.50 17.34 7.56
CA ASP A 190 18.77 16.71 7.84
C ASP A 190 19.93 17.46 7.18
N TYR A 191 21.11 17.32 7.80
CA TYR A 191 22.37 17.76 7.24
C TYR A 191 23.01 16.60 6.49
N ILE A 192 23.54 16.87 5.30
CA ILE A 192 24.04 15.82 4.42
C ILE A 192 25.52 15.57 4.73
N ASP A 193 25.86 14.33 5.10
CA ASP A 193 27.25 13.90 5.17
C ASP A 193 27.78 13.76 3.72
N PRO A 194 28.96 14.32 3.39
CA PRO A 194 29.61 14.07 2.10
C PRO A 194 29.74 12.59 1.73
N ALA A 195 29.76 11.68 2.69
CA ALA A 195 29.75 10.23 2.46
C ALA A 195 28.43 9.73 1.83
N ASP A 196 27.30 10.38 2.10
CA ASP A 196 25.98 9.99 1.59
C ASP A 196 25.76 10.40 0.13
N LEU A 197 26.62 11.25 -0.42
CA LEU A 197 26.58 11.74 -1.80
C LEU A 197 27.25 10.80 -2.82
N GLN A 198 27.87 9.71 -2.36
CA GLN A 198 28.56 8.72 -3.21
C GLN A 198 27.65 7.61 -3.73
#